data_AF-A0A091C9E4-F1
#
_entry.id   AF-A0A091C9E4-F1
#
_cell.length_a   1.000
_cell.length_b   1.000
_cell.length_c   1.000
_cell.angle_alpha   90.00
_cell.angle_beta   90.00
_cell.angle_gamma   90.00
#
_symmetry.space_group_name_H-M   'P 1'
#
loop_
_entity.id
_entity.type
_entity.pdbx_description
1 polymer ?
#
loop_
_entity_poly.entity_id
_entity_poly.type
_entity_poly.pdbx_seq_one_letter_code
_entity_poly.pdbx_strand_id
1 'polypeptide(L)'
;MLESAGLIELKEDFDDGVGTPDDIAENPKNLEFDLIDDWTAPRVLQDVDMALIGNTIALEGGLNVLEDAIYREETDESNRTNINVIAVKEDRQNEEQLQKLGEVYHDPEVQEYIEEEFDGTKVEVDLSADDVWSH
;
A
#
# COMPACT_ATOMS: atom_id res chain seq x y z
N MET A 1 -4.97 -7.51 5.42
CA MET A 1 -3.97 -7.46 6.51
C MET A 1 -4.39 -8.14 7.82
N LEU A 2 -5.38 -7.65 8.59
CA LEU A 2 -5.68 -8.19 9.93
C LEU A 2 -6.20 -9.64 9.92
N GLU A 3 -7.02 -9.99 8.93
CA GLU A 3 -7.42 -11.39 8.69
C GLU A 3 -6.23 -12.26 8.31
N SER A 4 -5.36 -11.77 7.42
CA SER A 4 -4.11 -12.44 7.03
C SER A 4 -3.15 -12.65 8.23
N ALA A 5 -3.21 -11.77 9.23
CA ALA A 5 -2.49 -11.89 10.50
C ALA A 5 -3.19 -12.82 11.51
N GLY A 6 -4.37 -13.35 11.18
CA GLY A 6 -5.16 -14.26 12.04
C GLY A 6 -5.79 -13.58 13.25
N LEU A 7 -6.03 -12.26 13.19
CA LEU A 7 -6.59 -11.50 14.31
C LEU A 7 -8.12 -11.40 14.26
N ILE A 8 -8.69 -11.42 13.07
CA ILE A 8 -10.12 -11.36 12.77
C ILE A 8 -10.45 -12.33 11.62
N GLU A 9 -11.73 -12.61 11.39
CA GLU A 9 -12.23 -13.19 10.14
C GLU A 9 -13.25 -12.24 9.53
N LEU A 10 -13.16 -12.02 8.22
CA LEU A 10 -14.09 -11.20 7.45
C LEU A 10 -15.26 -12.05 6.94
N LYS A 11 -16.39 -11.39 6.63
CA LYS A 11 -17.51 -12.07 5.99
C LYS A 11 -17.14 -12.59 4.59
N GLU A 12 -17.79 -13.67 4.16
CA GLU A 12 -17.57 -14.26 2.83
C GLU A 12 -17.88 -13.31 1.66
N ASP A 13 -18.77 -12.33 1.87
CA ASP A 13 -19.18 -11.33 0.88
C ASP A 13 -18.46 -9.98 1.06
N PHE A 14 -17.33 -9.97 1.76
CA PHE A 14 -16.50 -8.78 1.95
C PHE A 14 -16.06 -8.17 0.61
N ASP A 15 -16.24 -6.85 0.49
CA ASP A 15 -15.76 -6.03 -0.62
C ASP A 15 -14.49 -5.29 -0.17
N ASP A 16 -13.37 -5.61 -0.81
CA ASP A 16 -12.04 -5.09 -0.49
C ASP A 16 -11.89 -3.59 -0.80
N GLY A 17 -12.77 -3.00 -1.61
CA GLY A 17 -12.75 -1.59 -1.95
C GLY A 17 -13.52 -0.68 -0.99
N VAL A 18 -14.46 -1.21 -0.20
CA VAL A 18 -15.35 -0.43 0.68
C VAL A 18 -15.52 -1.02 2.09
N GLY A 19 -14.61 -1.90 2.50
CA GLY A 19 -14.67 -2.61 3.77
C GLY A 19 -14.78 -1.70 5.01
N THR A 20 -15.53 -2.16 6.01
CA THR A 20 -15.74 -1.49 7.30
C THR A 20 -15.61 -2.47 8.48
N PRO A 21 -15.49 -1.99 9.73
CA PRO A 21 -15.52 -2.89 10.89
C PRO A 21 -16.80 -3.73 11.02
N ASP A 22 -17.92 -3.31 10.41
CA ASP A 22 -19.16 -4.09 10.40
C ASP A 22 -19.03 -5.38 9.58
N ASP A 23 -17.99 -5.50 8.75
CA ASP A 23 -17.72 -6.66 7.89
C ASP A 23 -16.87 -7.75 8.57
N ILE A 24 -16.59 -7.58 9.86
CA ILE A 24 -15.92 -8.58 10.69
C ILE A 24 -16.92 -9.66 11.12
N ALA A 25 -16.70 -10.89 10.69
CA ALA A 25 -17.48 -12.05 11.07
C ALA A 25 -17.02 -12.61 12.44
N GLU A 26 -15.71 -12.68 12.68
CA GLU A 26 -15.14 -13.16 13.93
C GLU A 26 -14.07 -12.21 14.49
N ASN A 27 -14.14 -11.92 15.79
CA ASN A 27 -13.16 -11.11 16.52
C ASN A 27 -12.83 -11.77 17.87
N PRO A 28 -12.05 -12.88 17.87
CA PRO A 28 -11.81 -13.68 19.07
C PRO A 28 -11.05 -12.93 20.18
N LYS A 29 -10.34 -11.87 19.82
CA LYS A 29 -9.59 -11.02 20.76
C LYS A 29 -10.39 -9.82 21.27
N ASN A 30 -11.63 -9.62 20.80
CA ASN A 30 -12.47 -8.46 21.11
C ASN A 30 -11.74 -7.13 20.86
N LEU A 31 -11.05 -7.04 19.72
CA LEU A 31 -10.40 -5.80 19.28
C LEU A 31 -11.44 -4.69 19.11
N GLU A 32 -11.10 -3.49 19.56
CA GLU A 32 -11.87 -2.26 19.32
C GLU A 32 -11.23 -1.48 18.18
N PHE A 33 -12.05 -0.94 17.28
CA PHE A 33 -11.59 -0.26 16.07
C PHE A 33 -12.00 1.21 16.07
N ASP A 34 -11.02 2.08 16.24
CA ASP A 34 -11.20 3.52 16.06
C ASP A 34 -10.79 3.94 14.65
N LEU A 35 -11.75 4.48 13.90
CA LEU A 35 -11.49 4.99 12.55
C LEU A 35 -10.88 6.39 12.66
N ILE A 36 -9.59 6.48 12.35
CA ILE A 36 -8.83 7.72 12.36
C ILE A 36 -8.36 8.10 10.95
N ASP A 37 -8.01 9.36 10.78
CA ASP A 37 -7.31 9.82 9.59
C ASP A 37 -5.87 9.27 9.60
N ASP A 38 -5.42 8.67 8.49
CA ASP A 38 -4.13 7.96 8.39
C ASP A 38 -2.95 8.88 8.74
N TRP A 39 -3.01 10.18 8.36
CA TRP A 39 -1.96 11.16 8.68
C TRP A 39 -1.76 11.40 10.19
N THR A 40 -2.76 11.03 11.01
CA THR A 40 -2.66 11.15 12.47
C THR A 40 -2.11 9.89 13.11
N ALA A 41 -2.11 8.75 12.42
CA ALA A 41 -1.76 7.45 12.95
C ALA A 41 -0.35 7.40 13.59
N PRO A 42 0.72 7.96 12.98
CA PRO A 42 2.05 7.95 13.61
C PRO A 42 2.09 8.67 14.97
N ARG A 43 1.24 9.69 15.18
CA ARG A 43 1.23 10.48 16.41
C ARG A 43 0.50 9.80 17.56
N VAL A 44 -0.50 8.98 17.24
CA VAL A 44 -1.35 8.31 18.23
C VAL A 44 -0.85 6.91 18.58
N LEU A 45 0.24 6.44 17.97
CA LEU A 45 0.88 5.14 18.27
C LEU A 45 1.18 4.93 19.76
N GLN A 46 1.38 6.00 20.54
CA GLN A 46 1.62 5.90 21.98
C GLN A 46 0.35 5.66 22.81
N ASP A 47 -0.82 5.91 22.21
CA ASP A 47 -2.14 5.87 22.85
C ASP A 47 -2.94 4.62 22.46
N VAL A 48 -2.47 3.82 21.49
CA VAL A 48 -3.13 2.60 21.00
C VAL A 48 -2.19 1.40 21.03
N ASP A 49 -2.74 0.19 21.13
CA ASP A 49 -1.95 -1.05 21.10
C ASP A 49 -1.37 -1.33 19.69
N MET A 50 -2.11 -0.96 18.64
CA MET A 50 -1.74 -1.14 17.23
C MET A 50 -2.34 -0.02 16.39
N ALA A 51 -1.64 0.39 15.33
CA ALA A 51 -2.19 1.27 14.29
C ALA A 51 -1.89 0.68 12.91
N LEU A 52 -2.87 0.81 12.00
CA LEU A 52 -2.69 0.55 10.58
C LEU A 52 -2.19 1.85 9.95
N ILE A 53 -1.00 1.83 9.36
CA ILE A 53 -0.36 3.02 8.78
C ILE A 53 0.16 2.68 7.39
N GLY A 54 -0.20 3.49 6.40
CA GLY A 54 0.36 3.35 5.05
C GLY A 54 1.87 3.63 5.01
N ASN A 55 2.60 2.91 4.13
CA ASN A 55 4.06 2.97 4.06
C ASN A 55 4.62 4.42 3.96
N THR A 56 4.07 5.23 3.06
CA THR A 56 4.53 6.63 2.89
C THR A 56 4.30 7.48 4.15
N ILE A 57 3.17 7.28 4.83
CA ILE A 57 2.84 8.04 6.06
C ILE A 57 3.69 7.59 7.23
N ALA A 58 4.01 6.29 7.32
CA ALA A 58 4.95 5.78 8.30
C ALA A 58 6.34 6.44 8.12
N LEU A 59 6.86 6.48 6.88
CA LEU A 59 8.14 7.10 6.55
C LEU A 59 8.16 8.60 6.90
N GLU A 60 7.14 9.36 6.49
CA GLU A 60 7.02 10.78 6.85
C GLU A 60 6.87 11.02 8.36
N GLY A 61 6.29 10.05 9.07
CA GLY A 61 6.22 10.00 10.53
C GLY A 61 7.53 9.64 11.22
N GLY A 62 8.58 9.31 10.46
CA GLY A 62 9.90 8.90 10.95
C GLY A 62 9.99 7.41 11.35
N LEU A 63 9.10 6.57 10.82
CA LEU A 63 9.08 5.11 11.01
C LEU A 63 9.54 4.42 9.74
N ASN A 64 10.24 3.29 9.87
CA ASN A 64 10.61 2.43 8.75
C ASN A 64 9.81 1.12 8.81
N VAL A 65 8.95 0.85 7.82
CA VAL A 65 8.07 -0.35 7.84
C VAL A 65 8.83 -1.68 7.79
N LEU A 66 10.08 -1.71 7.34
CA LEU A 66 10.89 -2.93 7.31
C LEU A 66 11.47 -3.25 8.71
N GLU A 67 11.67 -2.22 9.54
CA GLU A 67 12.28 -2.33 10.87
C GLU A 67 11.26 -2.24 12.03
N ASP A 68 10.32 -1.30 11.95
CA ASP A 68 9.42 -0.92 13.04
C ASP A 68 8.06 -1.64 13.01
N ALA A 69 7.65 -2.18 11.85
CA ALA A 69 6.35 -2.82 11.73
C ALA A 69 6.33 -4.22 12.39
N ILE A 70 5.33 -4.45 13.25
CA ILE A 70 5.10 -5.78 13.87
C ILE A 70 4.51 -6.80 12.89
N TYR A 71 3.86 -6.31 11.83
CA TYR A 71 3.30 -7.08 10.73
C TYR A 71 3.26 -6.15 9.51
N ARG A 72 3.56 -6.69 8.33
CA ARG A 72 3.44 -5.97 7.05
C ARG A 72 2.95 -6.94 5.99
N GLU A 73 2.31 -6.39 4.96
CA GLU A 73 2.01 -7.14 3.76
C GLU A 73 3.31 -7.51 3.06
N GLU A 74 3.38 -8.73 2.51
CA GLU A 74 4.52 -9.12 1.70
C GLU A 74 4.53 -8.25 0.43
N THR A 75 5.64 -7.54 0.24
CA THR A 75 5.91 -6.78 -0.99
C THR A 75 6.57 -7.74 -1.95
N ASP A 76 5.77 -8.50 -2.68
CA ASP A 76 6.24 -9.28 -3.82
C ASP A 76 5.51 -8.85 -5.10
N GLU A 77 6.12 -9.15 -6.24
CA GLU A 77 5.57 -8.85 -7.58
C GLU A 77 4.19 -9.50 -7.83
N SER A 78 3.80 -10.48 -7.00
CA SER A 78 2.51 -11.17 -7.09
C SER A 78 1.39 -10.45 -6.33
N ASN A 79 1.73 -9.53 -5.42
CA ASN A 79 0.78 -8.67 -4.72
C ASN A 79 0.39 -7.47 -5.59
N ARG A 80 -0.48 -7.71 -6.58
CA ARG A 80 -0.91 -6.72 -7.59
C ARG A 80 -1.86 -5.66 -7.05
N THR A 81 -2.38 -5.83 -5.83
CA THR A 81 -3.45 -5.00 -5.25
C THR A 81 -2.97 -3.58 -4.89
N ASN A 82 -1.66 -3.37 -4.74
CA ASN A 82 -1.08 -2.11 -4.26
C ASN A 82 -0.05 -1.49 -5.24
N ILE A 83 -0.23 -1.69 -6.55
CA ILE A 83 0.64 -1.07 -7.58
C ILE A 83 0.22 0.39 -7.80
N ASN A 84 1.16 1.33 -7.61
CA ASN A 84 0.97 2.73 -8.00
C ASN A 84 1.21 2.89 -9.51
N VAL A 85 0.34 3.63 -10.19
CA VAL A 85 0.42 3.84 -11.65
C VAL A 85 0.49 5.32 -12.01
N ILE A 86 1.20 5.62 -13.10
CA ILE A 86 1.13 6.93 -13.75
C ILE A 86 -0.09 6.96 -14.66
N ALA A 87 -1.14 7.66 -14.23
CA ALA A 87 -2.38 7.78 -14.98
C ALA A 87 -2.42 9.04 -15.85
N VAL A 88 -2.88 8.89 -17.09
CA VAL A 88 -3.11 10.00 -18.03
C VAL A 88 -4.53 9.92 -18.58
N LYS A 89 -5.01 11.02 -19.18
CA LYS A 89 -6.29 10.97 -19.90
C LYS A 89 -6.16 10.08 -21.13
N GLU A 90 -7.23 9.35 -21.45
CA GLU A 90 -7.27 8.39 -22.57
C GLU A 90 -6.84 9.02 -23.91
N ASP A 91 -7.31 10.24 -24.20
CA ASP A 91 -6.99 10.98 -25.42
C ASP A 91 -5.52 11.42 -25.50
N ARG A 92 -4.77 11.33 -24.40
CA ARG A 92 -3.36 11.71 -24.29
C ARG A 92 -2.41 10.52 -24.23
N GLN A 93 -2.92 9.28 -24.16
CA GLN A 93 -2.08 8.10 -23.95
C GLN A 93 -0.98 7.92 -25.01
N ASN A 94 -1.20 8.42 -26.23
CA ASN A 94 -0.25 8.31 -27.34
C ASN A 94 0.68 9.53 -27.49
N GLU A 95 0.66 10.49 -26.56
CA GLU A 95 1.59 11.62 -26.58
C GLU A 95 3.01 11.13 -26.30
N GLU A 96 3.93 11.38 -27.23
CA GLU A 96 5.34 10.93 -27.17
C GLU A 96 6.02 11.31 -25.85
N GLN A 97 5.73 12.51 -25.32
CA GLN A 97 6.31 12.99 -24.06
C GLN A 97 5.83 12.20 -22.84
N LEU A 98 4.58 11.71 -22.85
CA LEU A 98 4.02 10.92 -21.75
C LEU A 98 4.51 9.46 -21.81
N GLN A 99 4.62 8.91 -23.02
CA GLN A 99 5.28 7.62 -23.23
C GLN A 99 6.74 7.65 -22.74
N LYS A 100 7.46 8.73 -23.08
CA LYS A 100 8.84 8.91 -22.61
C LYS A 100 8.95 9.04 -21.09
N LEU A 101 7.98 9.68 -20.44
CA LEU A 101 7.93 9.74 -18.97
C LEU A 101 7.81 8.35 -18.35
N GLY A 102 6.95 7.49 -18.90
CA GLY A 102 6.83 6.09 -18.45
C GLY A 102 8.15 5.34 -18.59
N GLU A 103 8.81 5.44 -19.74
CA GLU A 103 10.12 4.81 -19.96
C GLU A 103 11.20 5.31 -18.99
N VAL A 104 11.28 6.62 -18.76
CA VAL A 104 12.31 7.22 -17.89
C VAL A 104 12.06 6.90 -16.42
N TYR A 105 10.82 6.63 -16.02
CA TYR A 105 10.54 6.20 -14.66
C TYR A 105 11.28 4.91 -14.32
N HIS A 106 11.46 4.00 -15.28
CA HIS A 106 12.20 2.74 -15.15
C HIS A 106 13.70 2.87 -15.44
N ASP A 107 14.24 4.08 -15.53
CA ASP A 107 15.68 4.28 -15.68
C ASP A 107 16.40 3.82 -14.39
N PRO A 108 17.51 3.06 -14.48
CA PRO A 108 18.25 2.60 -13.31
C PRO A 108 18.64 3.71 -12.34
N GLU A 109 18.99 4.91 -12.82
CA GLU A 109 19.33 6.04 -11.94
C GLU A 109 18.11 6.55 -11.17
N VAL A 110 16.92 6.47 -11.76
CA VAL A 110 15.65 6.85 -11.10
C VAL A 110 15.24 5.79 -10.08
N GLN A 111 15.40 4.52 -10.41
CA GLN A 111 15.09 3.42 -9.49
C GLN A 111 16.06 3.39 -8.29
N GLU A 112 17.35 3.63 -8.52
CA GLU A 112 18.33 3.79 -7.42
C GLU A 112 17.95 4.95 -6.50
N TYR A 113 17.56 6.10 -7.06
CA TYR A 113 17.06 7.22 -6.26
C TYR A 113 15.81 6.85 -5.44
N ILE A 114 14.85 6.13 -6.02
CA ILE A 114 13.65 5.67 -5.31
C ILE A 114 14.01 4.71 -4.17
N GLU A 115 14.93 3.78 -4.41
CA GLU A 115 15.39 2.85 -3.38
C GLU A 115 16.05 3.61 -2.21
N GLU A 116 16.91 4.59 -2.50
CA GLU A 116 17.59 5.39 -1.48
C GLU A 116 16.64 6.34 -0.74
N GLU A 117 15.77 7.07 -1.44
CA GLU A 117 14.88 8.07 -0.85
C GLU A 117 13.80 7.42 0.03
N PHE A 118 13.35 6.23 -0.34
CA PHE A 118 12.27 5.52 0.37
C PHE A 118 12.77 4.32 1.18
N ASP A 119 14.06 4.27 1.51
CA ASP A 119 14.70 3.24 2.36
C ASP A 119 14.34 1.80 1.93
N GLY A 120 14.29 1.54 0.63
CA GLY A 120 13.96 0.22 0.06
C GLY A 120 12.52 -0.25 0.32
N THR A 121 11.64 0.62 0.80
CA THR A 121 10.22 0.30 1.07
C THR A 121 9.33 0.34 -0.18
N LYS A 122 9.90 0.77 -1.32
CA LYS A 122 9.25 0.79 -2.64
C LYS A 122 10.01 -0.16 -3.55
N VAL A 123 9.26 -1.04 -4.22
CA VAL A 123 9.82 -2.03 -5.15
C VAL A 123 9.36 -1.67 -6.56
N GLU A 124 10.30 -1.73 -7.51
CA GLU A 124 9.98 -1.54 -8.91
C GLU A 124 9.02 -2.61 -9.42
N VAL A 125 8.04 -2.19 -10.21
CA VAL A 125 7.15 -3.09 -10.94
C VAL A 125 7.16 -2.70 -12.40
N ASP A 126 7.76 -3.55 -13.25
CA ASP A 126 7.78 -3.37 -14.70
C ASP A 126 6.76 -4.32 -15.35
N LEU A 127 5.51 -3.86 -15.38
CA LEU A 127 4.39 -4.56 -16.00
C LEU A 127 3.72 -3.66 -17.03
N SER A 128 3.22 -4.25 -18.12
CA SER A 128 2.40 -3.49 -19.07
C SER A 128 1.09 -3.05 -18.41
N ALA A 129 0.48 -1.97 -18.92
CA ALA A 129 -0.82 -1.52 -18.42
C ALA A 129 -1.88 -2.63 -18.51
N ASP A 130 -1.90 -3.41 -19.59
CA ASP A 130 -2.81 -4.54 -19.75
C ASP A 130 -2.55 -5.62 -18.69
N ASP A 131 -1.28 -5.88 -18.37
CA ASP A 131 -0.93 -6.82 -17.32
C ASP A 131 -1.41 -6.32 -15.96
N VAL A 132 -1.16 -5.06 -15.60
CA VAL A 132 -1.62 -4.47 -14.32
C VAL A 132 -3.12 -4.67 -14.11
N TRP A 133 -3.94 -4.54 -15.16
CA TRP A 133 -5.40 -4.68 -15.07
C TRP A 133 -5.93 -6.09 -15.34
N SER A 134 -5.06 -7.03 -15.72
CA SER A 134 -5.44 -8.43 -15.90
C SER A 134 -5.71 -9.10 -14.55
N HIS A 135 -6.95 -9.53 -14.34
CA HIS A 135 -7.39 -10.34 -13.19
C HIS A 135 -7.60 -11.79 -13.64
#